data_AF-A0A3D3I7C1-F1
#
_entry.id   AF-A0A3D3I7C1-F1
#
_cell.length_a   1.000
_cell.length_b   1.000
_cell.length_c   1.000
_cell.angle_alpha   90.00
_cell.angle_beta   90.00
_cell.angle_gamma   90.00
#
_symmetry.space_group_name_H-M   'P 1'
#
loop_
_entity.id
_entity.type
_entity.pdbx_description
1 polymer ?
#
loop_
_entity_poly.entity_id
_entity_poly.type
_entity_poly.pdbx_seq_one_letter_code
_entity_poly.pdbx_strand_id
1 'polypeptide(L)' 'MSVQSNIVHQYFKKEIEGSKILVKVNPVHLTGMEMIVYANGQLDTRPIEFDEAIWEDLSTDGFVEVSGMEFNLLLSGLAK' A
#
# COMPACT_ATOMS: atom_id res chain seq x y z
N MET A 1 25.91 1.44 -19.20
CA MET A 1 24.49 1.20 -19.50
C MET A 1 23.76 1.22 -18.16
N SER A 2 22.95 2.23 -17.90
CA SER A 2 22.07 2.26 -16.73
C SER A 2 20.94 1.26 -16.98
N VAL A 3 20.98 0.11 -16.29
CA VAL A 3 19.84 -0.80 -16.25
C VAL A 3 18.73 -0.05 -15.51
N GLN A 4 17.79 0.51 -16.27
CA GLN A 4 16.58 1.11 -15.72
C GLN A 4 15.82 -0.04 -15.06
N SER A 5 16.02 -0.20 -13.75
CA SER A 5 15.43 -1.30 -12.99
C SER A 5 13.95 -0.98 -12.84
N ASN A 6 13.10 -1.73 -13.52
CA ASN A 6 11.65 -1.64 -13.33
C ASN A 6 11.33 -2.21 -11.95
N ILE A 7 11.31 -1.36 -10.93
CA ILE A 7 10.97 -1.79 -9.57
C ILE A 7 9.47 -2.07 -9.53
N VAL A 8 9.14 -3.35 -9.36
CA VAL A 8 7.77 -3.80 -9.10
C VAL A 8 7.48 -3.53 -7.62
N HIS A 9 6.50 -2.68 -7.36
CA HIS A 9 6.06 -2.39 -6.00
C HIS A 9 5.11 -3.48 -5.52
N GLN A 10 5.09 -3.71 -4.21
CA GLN A 10 4.14 -4.57 -3.53
C GLN A 10 3.03 -3.72 -2.91
N TYR A 11 1.83 -4.26 -2.90
CA TYR A 11 0.63 -3.51 -2.53
C TYR A 11 -0.15 -4.31 -1.50
N PHE A 12 -0.59 -3.63 -0.45
CA PHE A 12 -1.29 -4.23 0.65
C PHE A 12 -2.52 -3.39 1.02
N LYS A 13 -3.54 -4.05 1.55
CA LYS A 13 -4.73 -3.38 2.10
C LYS A 13 -5.09 -3.93 3.47
N LYS A 14 -5.75 -3.11 4.27
CA LYS A 14 -6.41 -3.49 5.51
C LYS A 14 -7.74 -2.73 5.61
N GLU A 15 -8.80 -3.46 5.87
CA GLU A 15 -10.12 -2.87 6.11
C GLU A 15 -10.21 -2.44 7.59
N ILE A 16 -10.72 -1.24 7.85
CA ILE A 16 -11.01 -0.71 9.19
C ILE A 16 -12.44 -0.18 9.22
N GLU A 17 -12.96 0.21 10.39
CA GLU A 17 -14.35 0.65 10.54
C GLU A 17 -14.69 1.87 9.66
N GLY A 18 -15.25 1.61 8.48
CA GLY A 18 -15.68 2.64 7.52
C GLY A 18 -14.56 3.24 6.65
N SER A 19 -13.35 2.68 6.68
CA SER A 19 -12.21 3.16 5.88
C SER A 19 -11.30 2.00 5.46
N LYS A 20 -10.39 2.28 4.52
CA LYS A 20 -9.38 1.31 4.05
C LYS A 20 -7.99 1.91 4.23
N ILE A 21 -7.07 1.13 4.76
CA ILE A 21 -5.65 1.47 4.78
C ILE A 21 -4.99 0.74 3.62
N LEU A 22 -4.29 1.46 2.77
CA LEU A 22 -3.57 0.97 1.61
C LEU A 22 -2.09 1.26 1.80
N VAL A 23 -1.23 0.26 1.61
CA VAL A 23 0.23 0.40 1.71
C VAL A 23 0.84 0.00 0.38
N LYS A 24 1.67 0.88 -0.19
CA LYS A 24 2.52 0.60 -1.35
C LYS A 24 3.95 0.57 -0.87
N VAL A 25 4.66 -0.53 -1.11
CA VAL A 25 6.06 -0.67 -0.72
C VAL A 25 6.96 -0.91 -1.92
N ASN A 26 8.08 -0.20 -1.94
CA ASN A 26 9.21 -0.45 -2.81
C ASN A 26 10.13 -1.48 -2.13
N PRO A 27 10.18 -2.74 -2.61
CA PRO A 27 10.94 -3.79 -1.94
C PRO A 27 12.46 -3.64 -2.07
N VAL A 28 12.96 -2.77 -2.95
CA VAL A 28 14.39 -2.56 -3.18
C VAL A 28 14.95 -1.49 -2.24
N HIS A 29 14.17 -0.44 -2.00
CA HIS A 29 14.58 0.70 -1.18
C HIS A 29 13.96 0.70 0.21
N LEU A 30 13.05 -0.24 0.50
CA LEU A 30 12.27 -0.29 1.73
C LEU A 30 11.64 1.07 2.06
N THR A 31 11.07 1.70 1.05
CA THR A 31 10.30 2.95 1.19
C THR A 31 8.93 2.78 0.58
N GLY A 32 7.99 3.62 0.97
CA GLY A 32 6.67 3.54 0.40
C GLY A 32 5.74 4.64 0.84
N MET A 33 4.46 4.36 0.65
CA MET A 33 3.39 5.27 0.99
C MET A 33 2.27 4.49 1.66
N GLU A 34 1.79 5.02 2.77
CA GLU A 34 0.54 4.61 3.39
C GLU A 34 -0.54 5.61 3.01
N MET A 35 -1.71 5.10 2.68
CA MET A 35 -2.89 5.85 2.26
C MET A 35 -4.10 5.40 3.09
N ILE A 36 -4.85 6.33 3.67
CA ILE A 36 -6.13 6.06 4.32
C ILE A 36 -7.24 6.59 3.41
N VAL A 37 -8.05 5.68 2.89
CA VAL A 37 -9.22 5.98 2.07
C VAL A 37 -10.45 5.95 2.98
N TYR A 38 -11.05 7.11 3.24
CA TYR A 38 -12.24 7.22 4.07
C TYR A 38 -13.52 7.00 3.26
N ALA A 39 -14.60 6.55 3.90
CA ALA A 39 -15.91 6.36 3.24
C ALA A 39 -16.47 7.63 2.57
N ASN A 40 -16.09 8.81 3.05
CA ASN A 40 -16.49 10.09 2.45
C ASN A 40 -15.68 10.46 1.19
N GLY A 41 -14.71 9.62 0.78
CA GLY A 41 -13.82 9.87 -0.36
C GLY A 41 -12.60 10.73 -0.03
N GLN A 42 -12.41 11.15 1.24
CA GLN A 42 -11.16 11.77 1.66
C GLN A 42 -10.02 10.76 1.58
N LEU A 43 -8.82 11.26 1.25
CA LEU A 43 -7.59 10.49 1.17
C LEU A 43 -6.52 11.18 1.99
N ASP A 44 -5.99 10.50 3.01
CA ASP A 44 -4.79 10.93 3.70
C ASP A 44 -3.61 10.07 3.24
N THR A 45 -2.49 10.69 2.87
CA THR A 45 -1.30 9.97 2.39
C THR A 45 -0.08 10.38 3.18
N ARG A 46 0.74 9.41 3.59
CA ARG A 46 2.02 9.67 4.24
C ARG A 46 3.14 8.80 3.66
N PRO A 47 4.33 9.38 3.39
CA PRO A 47 5.51 8.59 3.09
C PRO A 47 5.97 7.82 4.33
N ILE A 48 6.53 6.64 4.12
CA ILE A 48 7.04 5.78 5.19
C ILE A 48 8.33 5.09 4.73
N GLU A 49 9.26 4.96 5.66
CA GLU A 49 10.47 4.13 5.52
C GLU A 49 10.26 2.86 6.33
N PHE A 50 10.73 1.76 5.79
CA PHE A 50 10.57 0.42 6.31
C PHE A 50 11.92 -0.20 6.58
N ASP A 51 11.94 -1.20 7.44
CA ASP A 51 13.07 -2.12 7.57
C ASP A 51 12.72 -3.47 6.94
N GLU A 52 13.57 -4.48 7.14
CA GLU A 52 13.40 -5.80 6.56
C GLU A 52 12.23 -6.59 7.17
N ALA A 53 11.73 -6.20 8.36
CA ALA A 53 10.63 -6.88 9.05
C ALA A 53 9.25 -6.50 8.52
N ILE A 54 9.17 -5.52 7.61
CA ILE A 54 7.91 -4.97 7.11
C ILE A 54 6.91 -6.00 6.58
N TRP A 55 7.37 -7.10 5.99
CA TRP A 55 6.44 -8.14 5.50
C TRP A 55 5.79 -8.92 6.65
N GLU A 56 6.55 -9.20 7.71
CA GLU A 56 6.05 -9.86 8.92
C GLU A 56 5.12 -8.91 9.69
N ASP A 57 5.49 -7.64 9.78
CA ASP A 57 4.68 -6.61 10.43
C ASP A 57 3.34 -6.42 9.72
N LEU A 58 3.35 -6.23 8.39
CA LEU A 58 2.11 -6.10 7.61
C LEU A 58 1.21 -7.33 7.76
N SER A 59 1.79 -8.54 7.70
CA SER A 59 1.03 -9.76 7.89
C SER A 59 0.44 -9.86 9.31
N THR A 60 1.23 -9.52 10.33
CA THR A 60 0.83 -9.57 11.75
C THR A 60 -0.25 -8.52 12.05
N ASP A 61 -0.15 -7.36 11.42
CA ASP A 61 -1.14 -6.29 11.49
C ASP A 61 -2.43 -6.62 10.70
N GLY A 62 -2.48 -7.74 9.98
CA GLY A 62 -3.66 -8.18 9.24
C GLY A 62 -3.84 -7.47 7.91
N PHE A 63 -2.78 -6.92 7.34
CA PHE A 63 -2.79 -6.51 5.95
C PHE A 63 -2.80 -7.74 5.03
N VAL A 64 -3.50 -7.61 3.91
CA VAL A 64 -3.52 -8.61 2.85
C VAL A 64 -2.87 -8.02 1.61
N GLU A 65 -2.01 -8.81 0.97
CA GLU A 65 -1.41 -8.44 -0.32
C GLU A 65 -2.50 -8.40 -1.41
N VAL A 66 -2.42 -7.40 -2.29
CA VAL A 66 -3.33 -7.22 -3.40
C VAL A 66 -2.58 -6.92 -4.68
N SER A 67 -3.22 -7.16 -5.82
CA SER A 67 -2.66 -6.74 -7.10
C SER A 67 -2.61 -5.22 -7.20
N GLY A 68 -1.66 -4.69 -7.98
CA GLY A 68 -1.60 -3.26 -8.29
C GLY A 68 -2.88 -2.73 -8.96
N MET A 69 -3.61 -3.57 -9.68
CA MET A 69 -4.91 -3.21 -10.28
C MET A 69 -5.97 -3.00 -9.20
N GLU A 70 -6.12 -3.95 -8.28
CA GLU A 70 -7.07 -3.84 -7.16
C GLU A 70 -6.74 -2.64 -6.27
N PHE A 71 -5.46 -2.45 -5.95
CA PHE A 71 -4.98 -1.30 -5.21
C PHE A 71 -5.43 0.03 -5.84
N ASN A 72 -5.26 0.18 -7.15
CA ASN A 72 -5.66 1.40 -7.87
C ASN A 72 -7.19 1.57 -7.92
N LEU A 73 -7.97 0.48 -7.99
CA LEU A 73 -9.43 0.55 -7.91
C LEU A 73 -9.91 0.99 -6.53
N LEU A 74 -9.26 0.54 -5.46
CA LEU A 74 -9.54 0.96 -4.09
C LEU A 74 -9.15 2.44 -3.89
N LEU A 75 -7.97 2.83 -4.37
CA LEU A 75 -7.48 4.21 -4.29
C LEU A 75 -8.36 5.20 -5.05
N SER A 76 -8.87 4.82 -6.22
CA SER A 76 -9.79 5.65 -7.01
C SER A 76 -11.22 5.69 -6.45
N GLY A 77 -11.53 4.88 -5.43
CA GLY A 77 -12.88 4.75 -4.88
C GLY A 77 -13.87 4.04 -5.82
N LEU A 78 -13.37 3.36 -6.86
CA LEU A 78 -14.16 2.58 -7.82
C LEU A 78 -14.51 1.18 -7.29
N ALA A 79 -13.67 0.62 -6.42
CA ALA A 79 -13.97 -0.59 -5.66
C ALA A 79 -14.51 -0.20 -4.27
N LYS A 80 -15.84 -0.17 -4.13
CA LYS A 80 -16.52 0.08 -2.86
C LYS A 80 -16.81 -1.23 -2.15
#